data_AF-A0A7G9QQF0-F1
#
_entry.id   AF-A0A7G9QQF0-F1
#
_cell.length_a   1.000
_cell.length_b   1.000
_cell.length_c   1.000
_cell.angle_alpha   90.00
_cell.angle_beta   90.00
_cell.angle_gamma   90.00
#
_symmetry.space_group_name_H-M   'P 1'
#
loop_
_entity.id
_entity.type
_entity.pdbx_description
1 polymer ?
#
loop_
_entity_poly.entity_id
_entity_poly.type
_entity_poly.pdbx_seq_one_letter_code
_entity_poly.pdbx_strand_id
1 'polypeptide(L)'
;MPIEAALIKPVVDALLALLQRGEKANLKRNADAALREAIRELLLANPDENKAQARIAIAKAAGILSEDVLLAEDMLQKHRATKAKTAGKSGTGRSRKPSAAADAPAEGKKPAARRKPPAKPEA
;
A
#
# COMPACT_ATOMS: atom_id res chain seq x y z
N MET A 1 45.78 -35.13 31.84
CA MET A 1 45.02 -33.99 32.38
C MET A 1 43.68 -33.91 31.64
N PRO A 2 42.57 -34.43 32.17
CA PRO A 2 41.27 -34.47 31.46
C PRO A 2 40.33 -33.30 31.78
N ILE A 3 40.75 -32.36 32.64
CA ILE A 3 39.87 -31.33 33.24
C ILE A 3 39.52 -30.22 32.24
N GLU A 4 40.35 -30.00 31.21
CA GLU A 4 40.16 -28.90 30.26
C GLU A 4 38.93 -29.10 29.35
N ALA A 5 38.58 -30.35 29.00
CA ALA A 5 37.46 -30.61 28.08
C ALA A 5 36.07 -30.49 28.74
N ALA A 6 35.97 -30.73 30.05
CA ALA A 6 34.70 -30.72 30.78
C ALA A 6 34.13 -29.31 30.98
N LEU A 7 34.99 -28.29 31.01
CA LEU A 7 34.61 -26.88 31.19
C LEU A 7 34.31 -26.15 29.87
N ILE A 8 34.76 -26.67 28.72
CA ILE A 8 34.56 -26.01 27.43
C ILE A 8 33.07 -25.97 27.05
N LYS A 9 32.36 -27.09 27.17
CA LYS A 9 30.94 -27.18 26.80
C LYS A 9 30.02 -26.23 27.58
N PRO A 10 30.05 -26.17 28.92
CA PRO A 10 29.21 -25.23 29.66
C PRO A 10 29.55 -23.76 29.39
N VAL A 11 30.82 -23.44 29.12
CA VAL A 11 31.22 -22.07 28.72
C VAL A 11 30.67 -21.73 27.34
N VAL A 12 30.80 -22.63 26.36
CA VAL A 12 30.22 -22.44 25.03
C VAL A 12 28.71 -22.32 25.08
N ASP A 13 28.03 -23.14 25.88
CA ASP A 13 26.58 -23.06 26.07
C ASP A 13 26.17 -21.72 26.70
N ALA A 14 26.93 -21.22 27.68
CA ALA A 14 26.68 -19.91 28.28
C ALA A 14 26.89 -18.76 27.29
N LEU A 15 27.92 -18.83 26.43
CA LEU A 15 28.16 -17.85 25.38
C LEU A 15 27.05 -17.87 24.31
N LEU A 16 26.63 -19.06 23.88
CA LEU A 16 25.52 -19.23 22.95
C LEU A 16 24.20 -18.72 23.55
N ALA A 17 23.93 -19.01 24.81
CA ALA A 17 22.74 -18.52 25.50
C ALA A 17 22.74 -16.98 25.63
N LEU A 18 23.90 -16.38 25.89
CA LEU A 18 24.06 -14.93 25.96
C LEU A 18 23.87 -14.27 24.59
N LEU A 19 24.44 -14.86 23.52
CA LEU A 19 24.24 -14.40 22.15
C LEU A 19 22.76 -14.46 21.76
N GLN A 20 22.10 -15.60 21.98
CA GLN A 20 20.67 -15.77 21.70
C GLN A 20 19.80 -14.77 22.47
N ARG A 21 20.18 -14.44 23.72
CA ARG A 21 19.49 -13.39 24.50
C ARG A 21 19.67 -12.01 23.87
N GLY A 22 20.87 -11.69 23.40
CA GLY A 22 21.16 -10.45 22.68
C GLY A 22 20.36 -10.33 21.37
N GLU A 23 20.32 -11.40 20.58
CA GLU A 23 19.54 -11.47 19.34
C GLU A 23 18.04 -11.25 19.59
N LYS A 24 17.47 -11.91 20.61
CA LYS A 24 16.07 -11.71 21.00
C LYS A 24 15.79 -10.28 21.45
N ALA A 25 16.72 -9.64 22.17
CA ALA A 25 16.56 -8.25 22.58
C ALA A 25 16.59 -7.28 21.39
N ASN A 26 17.47 -7.51 20.43
CA ASN A 26 17.53 -6.74 19.19
C ASN A 26 16.28 -6.96 18.32
N LEU A 27 15.80 -8.20 18.21
CA LEU A 27 14.58 -8.53 17.48
C LEU A 27 13.37 -7.77 18.05
N LYS A 28 13.21 -7.75 19.37
CA LYS A 28 12.13 -7.00 20.05
C LYS A 28 12.23 -5.50 19.80
N ARG A 29 13.42 -4.91 19.93
CA ARG A 29 13.65 -3.48 19.65
C ARG A 29 13.33 -3.12 18.20
N ASN A 30 13.76 -3.95 17.25
CA ASN A 30 13.50 -3.75 15.84
C ASN A 30 12.00 -3.89 15.52
N ALA A 31 11.32 -4.81 16.20
CA ALA A 31 9.88 -4.99 16.08
C ALA A 31 9.09 -3.80 16.68
N ASP A 32 9.51 -3.26 17.83
CA ASP A 32 8.94 -2.02 18.40
C ASP A 32 9.13 -0.83 17.46
N ALA A 33 10.33 -0.69 16.87
CA ALA A 33 10.62 0.35 15.90
C ALA A 33 9.77 0.20 14.64
N ALA A 34 9.65 -1.02 14.11
CA ALA A 34 8.81 -1.33 12.96
C ALA A 34 7.34 -1.01 13.23
N LEU A 35 6.83 -1.30 14.43
CA LEU A 35 5.46 -0.97 14.82
C LEU A 35 5.22 0.53 14.86
N ARG A 36 6.15 1.29 15.48
CA ARG A 36 6.09 2.76 15.49
C ARG A 36 6.15 3.36 14.09
N GLU A 37 6.93 2.76 13.19
CA GLU A 37 6.97 3.16 11.79
C GLU A 37 5.68 2.80 11.05
N ALA A 38 5.07 1.65 11.33
CA ALA A 38 3.79 1.27 10.74
C ALA A 38 2.69 2.25 11.14
N ILE A 39 2.61 2.62 12.42
CA ILE A 39 1.64 3.61 12.90
C ILE A 39 1.90 4.97 12.25
N ARG A 40 3.15 5.42 12.20
CA ARG A 40 3.49 6.69 11.51
C ARG A 40 3.10 6.67 10.04
N GLU A 41 3.35 5.56 9.34
CA GLU A 41 2.97 5.39 7.94
C GLU A 41 1.44 5.47 7.75
N LEU A 42 0.68 4.83 8.63
CA LEU A 42 -0.78 4.83 8.58
C LEU A 42 -1.39 6.20 8.92
N LEU A 43 -0.69 7.03 9.68
CA LEU A 43 -1.11 8.40 9.98
C LEU A 43 -0.79 9.40 8.86
N LEU A 44 -0.04 9.00 7.82
CA LEU A 44 0.19 9.86 6.66
C LEU A 44 -1.09 10.02 5.83
N ALA A 45 -1.21 11.14 5.12
CA ALA A 45 -2.34 11.41 4.24
C ALA A 45 -2.49 10.37 3.11
N ASN A 46 -1.37 9.82 2.63
CA ASN A 46 -1.31 8.74 1.64
C ASN A 46 -0.46 7.59 2.19
N PRO A 47 -1.07 6.62 2.89
CA PRO A 47 -0.33 5.55 3.54
C PRO A 47 0.05 4.42 2.58
N ASP A 48 1.27 3.91 2.72
CA ASP A 48 1.70 2.69 2.03
C ASP A 48 1.25 1.42 2.78
N GLU A 49 0.07 0.89 2.41
CA GLU A 49 -0.53 -0.29 3.03
C GLU A 49 0.40 -1.51 3.06
N ASN A 50 1.18 -1.72 2.00
CA ASN A 50 2.08 -2.87 1.89
C ASN A 50 3.24 -2.77 2.89
N LYS A 51 3.79 -1.57 3.09
CA LYS A 51 4.86 -1.32 4.07
C LYS A 51 4.34 -1.45 5.49
N ALA A 52 3.18 -0.86 5.77
CA ALA A 52 2.52 -0.98 7.07
C ALA A 52 2.22 -2.45 7.41
N GLN A 53 1.66 -3.22 6.47
CA GLN A 53 1.39 -4.64 6.67
C GLN A 53 2.67 -5.45 6.94
N ALA A 54 3.74 -5.23 6.17
CA ALA A 54 5.00 -5.92 6.37
C ALA A 54 5.60 -5.62 7.76
N ARG A 55 5.55 -4.35 8.18
CA ARG A 55 6.03 -3.92 9.50
C ARG A 55 5.20 -4.50 10.65
N ILE A 56 3.87 -4.55 10.50
CA ILE A 56 2.97 -5.21 11.47
C ILE A 56 3.27 -6.72 11.55
N ALA A 57 3.52 -7.37 10.41
CA ALA A 57 3.85 -8.79 10.38
C ALA A 57 5.19 -9.09 11.09
N ILE A 58 6.21 -8.22 10.93
CA ILE A 58 7.47 -8.32 11.68
C ILE A 58 7.22 -8.20 13.19
N ALA A 59 6.39 -7.24 13.61
CA ALA A 59 6.05 -7.07 15.02
C ALA A 59 5.33 -8.30 15.61
N LYS A 60 4.38 -8.87 14.86
CA LYS A 60 3.71 -10.13 15.23
C LYS A 60 4.68 -11.30 15.34
N ALA A 61 5.57 -11.46 14.36
CA ALA A 61 6.54 -12.56 14.32
C ALA A 61 7.54 -12.49 15.48
N ALA A 62 7.89 -11.29 15.94
CA ALA A 62 8.70 -11.08 17.14
C ALA A 62 7.97 -11.40 18.46
N GLY A 63 6.69 -11.80 18.39
CA GLY A 63 5.87 -12.13 19.55
C GLY A 63 5.42 -10.90 20.34
N ILE A 64 5.42 -9.72 19.73
CA ILE A 64 4.85 -8.52 20.35
C ILE A 64 3.33 -8.63 20.25
N LEU A 65 2.71 -9.09 21.35
CA LEU A 65 1.27 -9.12 21.55
C LEU A 65 0.85 -7.88 22.33
N SER A 66 1.09 -6.70 21.77
CA SER A 66 0.71 -5.42 22.39
C SER A 66 -0.61 -4.90 21.83
N GLU A 67 -1.31 -4.10 22.64
CA GLU A 67 -2.49 -3.35 22.22
C GLU A 67 -2.21 -2.51 20.96
N ASP A 68 -0.99 -2.00 20.84
CA ASP A 68 -0.51 -1.23 19.69
C ASP A 68 -0.53 -2.03 18.37
N VAL A 69 -0.30 -3.34 18.41
CA VAL A 69 -0.38 -4.20 17.21
C VAL A 69 -1.84 -4.34 16.77
N LEU A 70 -2.75 -4.54 17.71
CA LEU A 70 -4.20 -4.59 17.43
C LEU A 70 -4.71 -3.25 16.88
N LEU A 71 -4.25 -2.14 17.46
CA LEU A 71 -4.55 -0.80 16.97
C LEU A 71 -4.04 -0.61 15.53
N ALA A 72 -2.79 -0.96 15.24
CA ALA A 72 -2.21 -0.82 13.91
C ALA A 72 -2.94 -1.69 12.85
N GLU A 73 -3.43 -2.87 13.24
CA GLU A 73 -4.27 -3.72 12.38
C GLU A 73 -5.62 -3.08 12.08
N ASP A 74 -6.32 -2.57 13.10
CA ASP A 74 -7.61 -1.91 12.94
C ASP A 74 -7.47 -0.64 12.08
N MET A 75 -6.40 0.14 12.29
CA MET A 75 -6.06 1.27 11.42
C MET A 75 -5.86 0.83 9.97
N LEU A 76 -5.05 -0.20 9.71
CA LEU A 76 -4.84 -0.73 8.35
C LEU A 76 -6.16 -1.21 7.71
N GLN A 77 -7.02 -1.85 8.48
CA GLN A 77 -8.32 -2.31 8.02
C GLN A 77 -9.25 -1.15 7.67
N LYS A 78 -9.29 -0.09 8.49
CA LYS A 78 -10.04 1.15 8.21
C LYS A 78 -9.56 1.85 6.95
N HIS A 79 -8.24 1.90 6.72
CA HIS A 79 -7.69 2.45 5.48
C HIS A 79 -8.11 1.66 4.25
N ARG A 80 -8.01 0.32 4.31
CA ARG A 80 -8.47 -0.57 3.23
C ARG A 80 -9.96 -0.42 2.96
N ALA A 81 -10.78 -0.38 4.01
CA ALA A 81 -12.21 -0.21 3.88
C ALA A 81 -12.56 1.16 3.27
N THR A 82 -11.87 2.23 3.67
CA THR A 82 -12.09 3.58 3.14
C THR A 82 -11.70 3.64 1.67
N LYS A 83 -10.53 3.11 1.31
CA LYS A 83 -10.05 3.04 -0.08
C LYS A 83 -10.99 2.22 -0.97
N ALA A 84 -11.47 1.07 -0.49
CA ALA A 84 -12.46 0.28 -1.23
C ALA A 84 -13.77 1.05 -1.45
N LYS A 85 -14.23 1.81 -0.45
CA LYS A 85 -15.43 2.67 -0.56
C LYS A 85 -15.24 3.85 -1.52
N THR A 86 -14.04 4.43 -1.58
CA THR A 86 -13.76 5.62 -2.42
C THR A 86 -13.24 5.27 -3.81
N ALA A 87 -12.71 4.07 -4.04
CA ALA A 87 -12.18 3.61 -5.33
C ALA A 87 -13.21 3.65 -6.47
N GLY A 88 -14.50 3.48 -6.15
CA GLY A 88 -15.60 3.60 -7.12
C GLY A 88 -16.21 5.00 -7.22
N LYS A 89 -15.91 5.89 -6.26
CA LYS A 89 -16.57 7.22 -6.16
C LYS A 89 -15.82 8.34 -6.87
N SER A 90 -14.58 8.10 -7.28
CA SER A 90 -13.84 8.99 -8.20
C SER A 90 -14.28 8.85 -9.68
N GLY A 91 -15.24 7.96 -9.97
CA GLY A 91 -15.70 7.66 -11.33
C GLY A 91 -16.92 8.44 -11.84
N THR A 92 -17.50 9.38 -11.07
CA THR A 92 -18.60 10.23 -11.57
C THR A 92 -18.07 11.58 -12.05
N GLY A 93 -17.27 11.55 -13.12
CA GLY A 93 -16.69 12.75 -13.70
C GLY A 93 -16.03 12.45 -15.03
N ARG A 94 -16.86 12.35 -16.07
CA ARG A 94 -16.51 12.16 -17.49
C ARG A 94 -16.44 10.69 -17.94
N SER A 95 -17.62 10.11 -18.13
CA SER A 95 -17.79 9.13 -19.20
C SER A 95 -17.30 9.80 -20.50
N ARG A 96 -16.15 9.36 -21.01
CA ARG A 96 -15.83 9.65 -22.41
C ARG A 96 -16.78 8.76 -23.21
N LYS A 97 -17.70 9.42 -23.91
CA LYS A 97 -18.56 8.82 -24.93
C LYS A 97 -17.70 7.85 -25.76
N PRO A 98 -18.05 6.55 -25.83
CA PRO A 98 -17.34 5.66 -26.75
C PRO A 98 -17.58 6.19 -28.16
N SER A 99 -16.50 6.52 -28.88
CA SER A 99 -16.58 6.84 -30.30
C SER A 99 -16.92 5.55 -31.03
N ALA A 100 -18.16 5.43 -31.49
CA ALA A 100 -18.51 4.41 -32.46
C ALA A 100 -17.96 4.81 -33.83
N ALA A 101 -17.07 3.94 -34.32
CA ALA A 101 -16.71 3.61 -35.70
C ALA A 101 -16.07 4.70 -36.58
N ALA A 102 -14.87 4.41 -37.08
CA ALA A 102 -14.70 3.97 -38.47
C ALA A 102 -13.23 3.58 -38.75
N ASP A 103 -13.04 2.40 -39.30
CA ASP A 103 -11.87 2.03 -40.09
C ASP A 103 -11.57 3.13 -41.13
N ALA A 104 -10.29 3.43 -41.33
CA ALA A 104 -9.81 4.29 -42.41
C ALA A 104 -9.80 3.52 -43.76
N PRO A 105 -9.48 4.12 -44.94
CA PRO A 105 -9.32 5.54 -45.30
C PRO A 105 -10.07 5.91 -46.62
N ALA A 106 -10.09 7.21 -46.98
CA ALA A 106 -9.88 7.77 -48.33
C ALA A 106 -10.73 9.01 -48.65
N GLU A 107 -10.02 10.11 -48.90
CA GLU A 107 -10.22 11.13 -49.94
C GLU A 107 -11.59 11.81 -50.14
N GLY A 108 -11.59 13.14 -50.02
CA GLY A 108 -12.61 13.99 -50.64
C GLY A 108 -12.81 15.36 -50.00
N LYS A 109 -11.81 16.26 -50.08
CA LYS A 109 -12.06 17.69 -49.86
C LYS A 109 -12.88 18.26 -51.03
N LYS A 110 -14.05 18.85 -50.75
CA LYS A 110 -14.64 19.92 -51.59
C LYS A 110 -15.55 20.82 -50.74
N PRO A 111 -15.27 22.13 -50.65
CA PRO A 111 -16.18 23.08 -50.02
C PRO A 111 -17.07 23.78 -51.06
N ALA A 112 -18.15 24.39 -50.54
CA ALA A 112 -18.99 25.44 -51.13
C ALA A 112 -20.30 25.01 -51.83
N ALA A 113 -21.42 25.44 -51.24
CA ALA A 113 -22.46 26.16 -51.97
C ALA A 113 -23.28 27.06 -51.03
N ARG A 114 -23.38 28.33 -51.43
CA ARG A 114 -24.06 29.46 -50.77
C ARG A 114 -25.56 29.21 -50.57
N ARG A 115 -26.11 29.51 -49.39
CA ARG A 115 -27.56 29.64 -49.17
C ARG A 115 -28.01 31.09 -49.39
N LYS A 116 -28.98 31.28 -50.28
CA LYS A 116 -29.66 32.57 -50.57
C LYS A 116 -30.82 32.77 -49.56
N PRO A 117 -31.08 33.99 -49.05
CA PRO A 117 -32.16 34.22 -48.09
C PRO A 117 -33.55 34.34 -48.77
N PRO A 118 -34.66 34.09 -48.03
CA PRO A 118 -36.01 34.01 -48.58
C PRO A 118 -36.66 35.39 -48.78
N ALA A 119 -37.46 35.52 -49.85
CA ALA A 119 -38.31 36.69 -50.10
C ALA A 119 -39.62 36.60 -49.27
N LYS A 120 -40.07 37.76 -48.77
CA LYS A 120 -41.32 37.94 -48.02
C LYS A 120 -42.56 37.80 -48.91
N PRO A 121 -43.74 37.45 -48.34
CA PRO A 121 -44.98 37.24 -49.09
C PRO A 121 -45.75 38.55 -49.33
N GLU A 122 -46.45 38.61 -50.45
CA GLU A 122 -47.46 39.63 -50.77
C GLU A 122 -48.71 38.91 -51.30
N ALA A 123 -49.78 38.95 -50.49
CA ALA A 123 -51.20 38.87 -50.84
C ALA A 123 -52.02 39.06 -49.56
#